data_AF-A0A9R1V4Z1-F1
#
_entry.id   AF-A0A9R1V4Z1-F1
#
_cell.length_a   1.000
_cell.length_b   1.000
_cell.length_c   1.000
_cell.angle_alpha   90.00
_cell.angle_beta   90.00
_cell.angle_gamma   90.00
#
_symmetry.space_group_name_H-M   'P 1'
#
loop_
_entity.id
_entity.type
_entity.pdbx_description
1 polymer ?
#
loop_
_entity_poly.entity_id
_entity_poly.type
_entity_poly.pdbx_seq_one_letter_code
_entity_poly.pdbx_strand_id
1 'polypeptide(L)'
;MIELIDAKTKEPKETLEVDATLIATGRASFTKGLGLENINVETQRGFVLVDEHMCVIDAKGNLVPHLYCIGDANGKLMLAHAASAQGISVVEQVSGKDHVMNHLSIPATCFTHPEISMLIYRADTGEILGVHILGMHADDLIHEASYVMALGTRIQDLKYAVHVHPTLSEVLDELFK
;
A
#
# COMPACT_ATOMS: atom_id res chain seq x y z
N MET A 1 -32.66 7.20 -10.50
CA MET A 1 -32.39 6.44 -11.74
C MET A 1 -30.91 6.56 -12.09
N ILE A 2 -30.26 5.43 -12.37
CA ILE A 2 -28.88 5.35 -12.88
C ILE A 2 -28.93 4.73 -14.28
N GLU A 3 -28.32 5.41 -15.24
CA GLU A 3 -28.14 4.88 -16.59
C GLU A 3 -26.86 4.04 -16.64
N LEU A 4 -27.02 2.75 -16.91
CA LEU A 4 -25.93 1.83 -17.17
C LEU A 4 -25.55 1.90 -18.64
N ILE A 5 -24.26 2.06 -18.91
CA ILE A 5 -23.68 2.03 -20.26
C ILE A 5 -22.88 0.76 -20.48
N ASP A 6 -22.81 0.28 -21.72
CA ASP A 6 -21.85 -0.76 -22.09
C ASP A 6 -20.42 -0.24 -21.97
N ALA A 7 -19.56 -0.96 -21.24
CA ALA A 7 -18.20 -0.50 -20.99
C ALA A 7 -17.35 -0.36 -22.26
N LYS A 8 -17.63 -1.15 -23.30
CA LYS A 8 -16.90 -1.17 -24.59
C LYS A 8 -17.49 -0.18 -25.58
N THR A 9 -18.80 -0.23 -25.84
CA THR A 9 -19.43 0.61 -26.88
C THR A 9 -19.81 2.01 -26.39
N LYS A 10 -19.88 2.20 -25.06
CA LYS A 10 -20.38 3.43 -24.40
C LYS A 10 -21.85 3.72 -24.66
N GLU A 11 -22.60 2.79 -25.25
CA GLU A 11 -24.01 2.97 -25.53
C GLU A 11 -24.87 2.69 -24.29
N PRO A 12 -26.02 3.38 -24.14
CA PRO A 12 -26.99 3.08 -23.09
C PRO A 12 -27.46 1.64 -23.16
N LYS A 13 -27.41 0.94 -22.03
CA LYS A 13 -27.84 -0.47 -21.92
C LYS A 13 -29.14 -0.60 -21.14
N GLU A 14 -29.22 0.04 -19.98
CA GLU A 14 -30.36 -0.11 -19.06
C GLU A 14 -30.43 1.08 -18.10
N THR A 15 -31.62 1.36 -17.56
CA THR A 15 -31.79 2.32 -16.45
C THR A 15 -32.24 1.58 -15.20
N LEU A 16 -31.50 1.71 -14.11
CA LEU A 16 -31.85 1.16 -12.80
C LEU A 16 -32.50 2.25 -11.93
N GLU A 17 -33.65 1.94 -11.34
CA GLU A 17 -34.22 2.75 -10.26
C GLU A 17 -33.70 2.22 -8.92
N VAL A 18 -33.12 3.10 -8.11
CA VAL A 18 -32.51 2.78 -6.82
C VAL A 18 -32.83 3.89 -5.82
N ASP A 19 -32.94 3.52 -4.55
CA ASP A 19 -33.18 4.48 -3.46
C ASP A 19 -31.92 5.26 -3.07
N ALA A 20 -30.74 4.67 -3.29
CA ALA A 20 -29.46 5.25 -2.94
C ALA A 20 -28.33 4.74 -3.85
N THR A 21 -27.21 5.46 -3.85
CA THR A 21 -26.02 5.11 -4.64
C THR A 21 -24.76 5.46 -3.87
N LEU A 22 -23.83 4.52 -3.80
CA LEU A 22 -22.48 4.74 -3.26
C LEU A 22 -21.49 4.86 -4.41
N ILE A 23 -20.80 6.00 -4.49
CA ILE A 23 -19.71 6.22 -5.45
C ILE A 23 -18.39 5.94 -4.73
N ALA A 24 -17.79 4.78 -5.01
CA ALA A 24 -16.51 4.34 -4.44
C ALA A 24 -15.46 4.06 -5.53
N THR A 25 -15.35 4.96 -6.52
CA THR A 25 -14.48 4.79 -7.71
C THR A 25 -13.00 5.10 -7.46
N GLY A 26 -12.63 5.43 -6.23
CA GLY A 26 -11.25 5.70 -5.82
C GLY A 26 -11.10 6.99 -5.01
N ARG A 27 -9.84 7.39 -4.82
CA ARG A 27 -9.42 8.60 -4.10
C ARG A 27 -8.49 9.41 -5.01
N ALA A 28 -8.44 10.72 -4.79
CA ALA A 28 -7.48 11.63 -5.40
C ALA A 28 -6.77 12.40 -4.29
N SER A 29 -5.52 12.78 -4.53
CA SER A 29 -4.76 13.62 -3.62
C SER A 29 -5.39 15.01 -3.46
N PHE A 30 -5.30 15.56 -2.26
CA PHE A 30 -5.73 16.93 -1.97
C PHE A 30 -4.53 17.88 -1.89
N THR A 31 -4.03 18.32 -3.04
CA THR A 31 -2.79 19.12 -3.17
C THR A 31 -3.00 20.49 -3.81
N LYS A 32 -4.21 20.75 -4.34
CA LYS A 32 -4.58 22.04 -4.93
C LYS A 32 -4.64 23.13 -3.85
N GLY A 33 -4.07 24.29 -4.13
CA GLY A 33 -4.09 25.43 -3.22
C GLY A 33 -2.99 25.42 -2.15
N LEU A 34 -2.05 24.47 -2.21
CA LEU A 34 -0.86 24.43 -1.34
C LEU A 34 0.24 25.42 -1.76
N GLY A 35 0.10 26.08 -2.93
CA GLY A 35 1.10 27.03 -3.44
C GLY A 35 2.38 26.37 -3.94
N LEU A 36 2.31 25.10 -4.38
CA LEU A 36 3.44 24.32 -4.90
C LEU A 36 4.10 24.99 -6.10
N GLU A 37 3.31 25.71 -6.91
CA GLU A 37 3.76 26.50 -8.05
C GLU A 37 4.76 27.60 -7.66
N ASN A 38 4.66 28.15 -6.45
CA ASN A 38 5.54 29.23 -5.98
C ASN A 38 6.96 28.74 -5.68
N ILE A 39 7.13 27.42 -5.56
CA ILE A 39 8.41 26.76 -5.26
C ILE A 39 8.85 25.81 -6.39
N ASN A 40 8.26 25.95 -7.57
CA ASN A 40 8.54 25.13 -8.76
C ASN A 40 8.24 23.63 -8.58
N VAL A 41 7.32 23.26 -7.68
CA VAL A 41 6.88 21.87 -7.51
C VAL A 41 5.66 21.61 -8.38
N GLU A 42 5.78 20.63 -9.26
CA GLU A 42 4.68 20.15 -10.10
C GLU A 42 4.12 18.84 -9.56
N THR A 43 2.82 18.62 -9.78
CA THR A 43 2.16 17.36 -9.40
C THR A 43 1.95 16.47 -10.61
N GLN A 44 2.05 15.16 -10.41
CA GLN A 44 1.67 14.17 -11.43
C GLN A 44 0.33 13.56 -11.06
N ARG A 45 -0.70 13.82 -11.90
CA ARG A 45 -2.09 13.41 -11.63
C ARG A 45 -2.61 13.86 -10.25
N GLY A 46 -2.11 14.99 -9.76
CA GLY A 46 -2.42 15.54 -8.43
C GLY A 46 -1.40 15.18 -7.34
N PHE A 47 -0.56 14.15 -7.51
CA PHE A 47 0.37 13.71 -6.48
C PHE A 47 1.68 14.50 -6.51
N VAL A 48 2.23 14.83 -5.34
CA VAL A 48 3.55 15.46 -5.21
C VAL A 48 4.64 14.40 -5.35
N LEU A 49 5.60 14.65 -6.24
CA LEU A 49 6.72 13.73 -6.45
C LEU A 49 7.71 13.80 -5.29
N VAL A 50 8.18 12.63 -4.86
CA VAL A 50 9.17 12.49 -3.79
C VAL A 50 10.18 11.38 -4.10
N ASP A 51 11.37 11.50 -3.50
CA ASP A 51 12.39 10.44 -3.53
C ASP A 51 12.08 9.31 -2.52
N GLU A 52 13.08 8.47 -2.20
CA GLU A 52 12.95 7.39 -1.21
C GLU A 52 12.91 7.89 0.24
N HIS A 53 13.44 9.09 0.50
CA HIS A 53 13.46 9.77 1.81
C HIS A 53 12.24 10.70 2.00
N MET A 54 11.25 10.61 1.10
CA MET A 54 10.06 11.46 1.06
C MET A 54 10.36 12.95 0.80
N CYS A 55 11.58 13.30 0.35
CA CYS A 55 11.94 14.67 -0.02
C CYS A 55 11.22 15.06 -1.32
N VAL A 56 10.64 16.26 -1.36
CA VAL A 56 9.91 16.74 -2.53
C VAL A 56 10.86 17.02 -3.69
N ILE A 57 10.46 16.59 -4.89
CA ILE A 57 11.17 16.81 -6.14
C ILE A 57 10.48 17.93 -6.93
N ASP A 58 11.25 18.93 -7.36
CA ASP A 58 10.77 20.03 -8.19
C ASP A 58 10.59 19.63 -9.67
N ALA A 59 10.03 20.52 -10.48
CA ALA A 59 9.80 20.30 -11.91
C ALA A 59 11.09 20.03 -12.73
N LYS A 60 12.26 20.38 -12.19
CA LYS A 60 13.57 20.18 -12.81
C LYS A 60 14.27 18.91 -12.33
N GLY A 61 13.65 18.15 -11.43
CA GLY A 61 14.23 16.93 -10.85
C GLY A 61 15.16 17.17 -9.67
N ASN A 62 15.19 18.39 -9.09
CA ASN A 62 16.00 18.68 -7.91
C ASN A 62 15.20 18.49 -6.62
N LEU A 63 15.88 18.11 -5.55
CA LEU A 63 15.29 18.06 -4.21
C LEU A 63 15.03 19.49 -3.71
N VAL A 64 13.82 19.72 -3.22
CA VAL A 64 13.45 20.97 -2.56
C VAL A 64 13.93 20.91 -1.10
N PRO A 65 14.84 21.80 -0.67
CA PRO A 65 15.40 21.76 0.68
C PRO A 65 14.32 21.88 1.76
N HIS A 66 14.40 21.00 2.76
CA HIS A 66 13.52 21.00 3.94
C HIS A 66 12.02 20.82 3.63
N LEU A 67 11.68 20.31 2.44
CA LEU A 67 10.30 20.03 2.07
C LEU A 67 10.10 18.54 1.84
N TYR A 68 9.09 17.99 2.50
CA TYR A 68 8.75 16.57 2.47
C TYR A 68 7.27 16.39 2.15
N CYS A 69 6.91 15.26 1.54
CA CYS A 69 5.51 14.91 1.31
C CYS A 69 5.25 13.42 1.62
N ILE A 70 4.24 13.17 2.45
CA ILE A 70 3.89 11.85 2.96
C ILE A 70 2.42 11.50 2.70
N GLY A 71 2.09 10.23 2.84
CA GLY A 71 0.75 9.67 2.73
C GLY A 71 0.11 9.89 1.37
N ASP A 72 -1.23 10.01 1.36
CA ASP A 72 -2.02 10.10 0.14
C ASP A 72 -1.60 11.24 -0.80
N ALA A 73 -0.93 12.28 -0.30
CA ALA A 73 -0.49 13.42 -1.10
C ALA A 73 0.66 13.08 -2.06
N ASN A 74 1.51 12.10 -1.74
CA ASN A 74 2.59 11.64 -2.64
C ASN A 74 2.17 10.48 -3.54
N GLY A 75 1.05 9.82 -3.22
CA GLY A 75 0.46 8.77 -4.05
C GLY A 75 1.22 7.44 -4.09
N LYS A 76 2.31 7.27 -3.33
CA LYS A 76 3.06 6.01 -3.26
C LYS A 76 2.17 4.89 -2.71
N LEU A 77 1.55 5.11 -1.54
CA LEU A 77 0.61 4.19 -0.90
C LEU A 77 -0.44 4.97 -0.11
N MET A 78 -1.71 4.86 -0.52
CA MET A 78 -2.84 5.56 0.12
C MET A 78 -3.40 4.74 1.29
N LEU A 79 -2.56 4.48 2.28
CA LEU A 79 -2.85 3.68 3.49
C LEU A 79 -2.43 4.44 4.75
N ALA A 80 -3.23 4.37 5.80
CA ALA A 80 -2.99 5.14 7.03
C ALA A 80 -1.65 4.79 7.70
N HIS A 81 -1.34 3.50 7.85
CA HIS A 81 -0.08 3.04 8.43
C HIS A 81 1.13 3.34 7.55
N ALA A 82 0.97 3.37 6.23
CA ALA A 82 2.02 3.82 5.32
C ALA A 82 2.33 5.31 5.54
N ALA A 83 1.31 6.16 5.63
CA ALA A 83 1.46 7.59 5.91
C ALA A 83 2.16 7.83 7.27
N SER A 84 1.76 7.11 8.32
CA SER A 84 2.38 7.20 9.64
C SER A 84 3.86 6.82 9.61
N ALA A 85 4.20 5.71 8.94
CA ALA A 85 5.59 5.25 8.85
C ALA A 85 6.47 6.17 7.99
N GLN A 86 5.93 6.71 6.89
CA GLN A 86 6.59 7.76 6.12
C GLN A 86 6.85 9.01 6.98
N GLY A 87 5.90 9.40 7.83
CA GLY A 87 6.08 10.50 8.78
C GLY A 87 7.20 10.25 9.79
N ILE A 88 7.32 9.02 10.31
CA ILE A 88 8.44 8.64 11.19
C ILE A 88 9.77 8.74 10.44
N SER A 89 9.86 8.20 9.24
CA SER A 89 11.07 8.28 8.39
C SER A 89 11.48 9.73 8.14
N VAL A 90 10.54 10.63 7.85
CA VAL A 90 10.81 12.07 7.69
C VAL A 90 11.34 12.69 8.99
N VAL A 91 10.73 12.42 10.14
CA VAL A 91 11.19 12.96 11.43
C VAL A 91 12.61 12.49 11.76
N GLU A 92 12.93 11.23 11.47
CA GLU A 92 14.28 10.69 11.66
C GLU A 92 15.29 11.36 10.71
N GLN A 93 14.93 11.56 9.44
CA GLN A 93 15.74 12.28 8.46
C GLN A 93 16.03 13.72 8.92
N VAL A 94 15.00 14.44 9.35
CA VAL A 94 15.12 15.81 9.90
C VAL A 94 16.00 15.83 11.16
N SER A 95 16.01 14.75 11.93
CA SER A 95 16.87 14.58 13.12
C SER A 95 18.30 14.12 12.80
N GLY A 96 18.66 14.00 11.52
CA GLY A 96 20.01 13.61 11.07
C GLY A 96 20.26 12.10 11.03
N LYS A 97 19.21 11.28 11.15
CA LYS A 97 19.32 9.83 10.93
C LYS A 97 18.98 9.51 9.48
N ASP A 98 19.80 8.69 8.85
CA ASP A 98 19.48 8.17 7.52
C ASP A 98 18.45 7.03 7.62
N HIS A 99 17.22 7.26 7.17
CA HIS A 99 16.16 6.26 7.23
C HIS A 99 15.30 6.26 5.96
N VAL A 100 15.44 5.19 5.18
CA VAL A 100 14.54 4.84 4.07
C VAL A 100 13.54 3.79 4.54
N MET A 101 12.25 4.10 4.41
CA MET A 101 11.18 3.16 4.72
C MET A 101 11.13 2.01 3.70
N ASN A 102 11.10 0.75 4.17
CA ASN A 102 10.84 -0.40 3.31
C ASN A 102 9.37 -0.44 2.88
N HIS A 103 9.09 0.00 1.65
CA HIS A 103 7.73 0.02 1.10
C HIS A 103 7.25 -1.35 0.61
N LEU A 104 8.15 -2.34 0.45
CA LEU A 104 7.82 -3.68 -0.03
C LEU A 104 7.13 -4.53 1.04
N SER A 105 7.29 -4.18 2.31
CA SER A 105 6.73 -4.92 3.44
C SER A 105 5.51 -4.23 4.07
N ILE A 106 4.88 -3.27 3.39
CA ILE A 106 3.67 -2.60 3.91
C ILE A 106 2.45 -3.48 3.61
N PRO A 107 1.73 -4.00 4.62
CA PRO A 107 0.56 -4.82 4.40
C PRO A 107 -0.60 -3.98 3.85
N ALA A 108 -1.45 -4.58 3.03
CA ALA A 108 -2.70 -3.99 2.58
C ALA A 108 -3.84 -4.98 2.83
N THR A 109 -4.90 -4.51 3.47
CA THR A 109 -6.03 -5.37 3.86
C THR A 109 -7.36 -4.78 3.42
N CYS A 110 -8.25 -5.63 2.93
CA CYS A 110 -9.65 -5.31 2.74
C CYS A 110 -10.47 -6.11 3.77
N PHE A 111 -11.28 -5.42 4.58
CA PHE A 111 -12.06 -6.03 5.66
C PHE A 111 -13.37 -6.65 5.11
N THR A 112 -13.23 -7.72 4.32
CA THR A 112 -14.32 -8.47 3.67
C THR A 112 -14.33 -9.94 4.10
N HIS A 113 -15.46 -10.64 3.96
CA HIS A 113 -15.63 -12.08 4.24
C HIS A 113 -15.89 -12.81 2.90
N PRO A 114 -15.15 -13.86 2.44
CA PRO A 114 -14.79 -15.14 3.11
C PRO A 114 -13.26 -15.49 3.11
N GLU A 115 -12.80 -16.76 3.02
CA GLU A 115 -11.39 -17.22 3.27
C GLU A 115 -10.63 -17.82 2.04
N ILE A 116 -9.43 -17.29 1.70
CA ILE A 116 -8.40 -17.79 0.74
C ILE A 116 -7.02 -17.18 1.06
N SER A 117 -5.92 -17.94 1.17
CA SER A 117 -4.54 -17.40 1.24
C SER A 117 -3.66 -17.80 0.03
N MET A 118 -2.69 -16.96 -0.34
CA MET A 118 -1.77 -17.17 -1.47
C MET A 118 -0.39 -16.59 -1.17
N LEU A 119 0.67 -17.36 -1.46
CA LEU A 119 2.07 -16.94 -1.37
C LEU A 119 2.68 -16.76 -2.76
N ILE A 120 3.48 -15.73 -2.96
CA ILE A 120 4.31 -15.53 -4.14
C ILE A 120 5.77 -15.48 -3.68
N TYR A 121 6.63 -16.33 -4.23
CA TYR A 121 8.06 -16.36 -3.90
C TYR A 121 8.90 -16.64 -5.15
N ARG A 122 10.19 -16.28 -5.10
CA ARG A 122 11.13 -16.55 -6.19
C ARG A 122 11.73 -17.96 -6.00
N ALA A 123 11.51 -18.84 -6.98
CA ALA A 123 11.85 -20.26 -6.88
C ALA A 123 13.35 -20.54 -6.74
N ASP A 124 14.21 -19.69 -7.28
CA ASP A 124 15.67 -19.84 -7.28
C ASP A 124 16.33 -19.47 -5.93
N THR A 125 15.74 -18.51 -5.21
CA THR A 125 16.32 -17.85 -4.04
C THR A 125 15.52 -18.09 -2.77
N GLY A 126 14.25 -18.47 -2.90
CA GLY A 126 13.32 -18.61 -1.78
C GLY A 126 12.82 -17.27 -1.23
N GLU A 127 13.12 -16.15 -1.89
CA GLU A 127 12.69 -14.81 -1.49
C GLU A 127 11.17 -14.68 -1.60
N ILE A 128 10.52 -14.24 -0.52
CA ILE A 128 9.07 -14.01 -0.49
C ILE A 128 8.77 -12.66 -1.12
N LEU A 129 7.93 -12.67 -2.15
CA LEU A 129 7.56 -11.49 -2.95
C LEU A 129 6.19 -10.93 -2.54
N GLY A 130 5.32 -11.75 -1.96
CA GLY A 130 4.03 -11.30 -1.48
C GLY A 130 3.20 -12.41 -0.85
N VAL A 131 2.29 -12.01 0.04
CA VAL A 131 1.28 -12.88 0.63
C VAL A 131 -0.07 -12.19 0.50
N HIS A 132 -1.08 -12.92 0.04
CA HIS A 132 -2.47 -12.50 0.05
C HIS A 132 -3.21 -13.37 1.04
N ILE A 133 -4.01 -12.75 1.89
CA ILE A 133 -4.89 -13.45 2.82
C ILE A 133 -6.26 -12.81 2.68
N LEU A 134 -7.23 -13.64 2.39
CA LEU A 134 -8.66 -13.40 2.41
C LEU A 134 -9.14 -14.31 3.55
N GLY A 135 -9.89 -13.80 4.52
CA GLY A 135 -10.36 -14.63 5.62
C GLY A 135 -10.56 -13.91 6.94
N MET A 136 -11.06 -14.64 7.94
CA MET A 136 -11.13 -14.15 9.31
C MET A 136 -9.73 -13.77 9.79
N HIS A 137 -9.59 -12.60 10.41
CA HIS A 137 -8.32 -12.12 10.95
C HIS A 137 -7.20 -12.00 9.91
N ALA A 138 -7.52 -11.83 8.62
CA ALA A 138 -6.51 -11.61 7.58
C ALA A 138 -5.61 -10.40 7.88
N ASP A 139 -6.15 -9.37 8.54
CA ASP A 139 -5.44 -8.22 9.06
C ASP A 139 -4.42 -8.58 10.16
N ASP A 140 -4.74 -9.52 11.03
CA ASP A 140 -3.81 -9.98 12.06
C ASP A 140 -2.75 -10.92 11.46
N LEU A 141 -3.16 -11.84 10.58
CA LEU A 141 -2.27 -12.84 9.98
C LEU A 141 -1.27 -12.22 8.99
N ILE A 142 -1.67 -11.21 8.21
CA ILE A 142 -0.79 -10.57 7.23
C ILE A 142 0.41 -9.88 7.90
N HIS A 143 0.31 -9.55 9.19
CA HIS A 143 1.44 -8.99 9.95
C HIS A 143 2.61 -9.96 10.06
N GLU A 144 2.37 -11.27 10.20
CA GLU A 144 3.44 -12.26 10.22
C GLU A 144 4.18 -12.27 8.87
N ALA A 145 3.45 -12.34 7.76
CA ALA A 145 4.00 -12.27 6.42
C ALA A 145 4.77 -10.97 6.14
N SER A 146 4.20 -9.83 6.53
CA SER A 146 4.83 -8.51 6.43
C SER A 146 6.17 -8.46 7.19
N TYR A 147 6.21 -9.02 8.39
CA TYR A 147 7.42 -9.05 9.21
C TYR A 147 8.51 -9.95 8.61
N VAL A 148 8.13 -11.13 8.15
CA VAL A 148 9.02 -12.07 7.45
C VAL A 148 9.61 -11.44 6.19
N MET A 149 8.79 -10.77 5.38
CA MET A 149 9.25 -10.03 4.19
C MET A 149 10.19 -8.88 4.57
N ALA A 150 9.89 -8.15 5.64
CA ALA A 150 10.74 -7.06 6.12
C ALA A 150 12.13 -7.54 6.54
N LEU A 151 12.23 -8.75 7.10
CA LEU A 151 13.50 -9.38 7.48
C LEU A 151 14.23 -10.07 6.32
N GLY A 152 13.60 -10.22 5.15
CA GLY A 152 14.16 -10.96 4.02
C GLY A 152 14.33 -12.45 4.31
N THR A 153 13.53 -13.01 5.21
CA THR A 153 13.56 -14.44 5.56
C THR A 153 13.14 -15.28 4.36
N ARG A 154 13.85 -16.38 4.10
CA ARG A 154 13.54 -17.25 2.97
C ARG A 154 12.46 -18.26 3.33
N ILE A 155 11.70 -18.70 2.34
CA ILE A 155 10.63 -19.68 2.54
C ILE A 155 11.13 -20.99 3.16
N GLN A 156 12.36 -21.42 2.83
CA GLN A 156 12.94 -22.64 3.38
C GLN A 156 13.22 -22.53 4.89
N ASP A 157 13.45 -21.32 5.39
CA ASP A 157 13.70 -21.07 6.81
C ASP A 157 12.38 -21.09 7.60
N LEU A 158 11.28 -20.65 6.99
CA LEU A 158 9.95 -20.63 7.61
C LEU A 158 9.36 -22.00 7.87
N LYS A 159 9.75 -23.01 7.08
CA LYS A 159 9.30 -24.40 7.26
C LYS A 159 9.60 -24.96 8.66
N TYR A 160 10.56 -24.37 9.38
CA TYR A 160 10.95 -24.77 10.73
C TYR A 160 10.26 -23.96 11.83
N ALA A 161 9.46 -22.95 11.48
CA ALA A 161 8.64 -22.24 12.44
C ALA A 161 7.60 -23.19 13.05
N VAL A 162 7.28 -22.98 14.32
CA VAL A 162 6.27 -23.77 15.04
C VAL A 162 5.16 -22.82 15.46
N HIS A 163 4.00 -22.98 14.81
CA HIS A 163 2.79 -22.26 15.16
C HIS A 163 2.08 -22.94 16.32
N VAL A 164 1.37 -22.15 17.13
CA VAL A 164 0.60 -22.66 18.27
C VAL A 164 -0.65 -23.37 17.75
N HIS A 165 -0.96 -24.55 18.30
CA HIS A 165 -2.19 -25.29 17.99
C HIS A 165 -3.19 -25.25 19.16
N PRO A 166 -4.51 -25.07 18.93
CA PRO A 166 -5.16 -24.73 17.66
C PRO A 166 -5.27 -23.21 17.45
N THR A 167 -4.77 -22.68 16.34
CA THR A 167 -4.89 -21.25 16.00
C THR A 167 -5.03 -20.98 14.49
N LEU A 168 -5.57 -19.81 14.11
CA LEU A 168 -5.67 -19.40 12.71
C LEU A 168 -4.30 -19.20 12.04
N SER A 169 -3.23 -18.95 12.81
CA SER A 169 -1.91 -18.77 12.23
C SER A 169 -1.31 -20.06 11.65
N GLU A 170 -1.88 -21.23 11.98
CA GLU A 170 -1.57 -22.49 11.30
C GLU A 170 -1.87 -22.46 9.79
N VAL A 171 -2.75 -21.56 9.32
CA VAL A 171 -2.96 -21.34 7.88
C VAL A 171 -1.69 -20.84 7.19
N LEU A 172 -0.86 -20.04 7.88
CA LEU A 172 0.43 -19.58 7.36
C LEU A 172 1.47 -20.69 7.41
N ASP A 173 1.45 -21.54 8.44
CA ASP A 173 2.32 -22.71 8.52
C ASP A 173 2.10 -23.66 7.32
N GLU A 174 0.84 -23.96 7.00
CA GLU A 174 0.48 -24.75 5.81
C GLU A 174 0.88 -24.06 4.48
N LEU A 175 0.81 -22.72 4.44
CA LEU A 175 1.22 -21.94 3.26
C LEU A 175 2.74 -21.97 3.05
N PHE A 176 3.53 -22.09 4.12
CA PHE A 176 4.98 -22.10 4.07
C PHE A 176 5.60 -23.49 3.85
N LYS A 177 4.80 -24.56 3.96
CA LYS A 177 5.25 -25.96 3.88
C LYS A 177 5.22 -26.56 2.47
#